data_AF-A0A1L5KKS6-F1
#
_entry.id   AF-A0A1L5KKS6-F1
#
_cell.length_a   1.000
_cell.length_b   1.000
_cell.length_c   1.000
_cell.angle_alpha   90.00
_cell.angle_beta   90.00
_cell.angle_gamma   90.00
#
_symmetry.space_group_name_H-M   'P 1'
#
loop_
_entity.id
_entity.type
_entity.pdbx_description
1 polymer ?
#
loop_
_entity_poly.entity_id
_entity_poly.type
_entity_poly.pdbx_seq_one_letter_code
_entity_poly.pdbx_strand_id
1 'polypeptide(L)'
;MPSNINIFRDPRWGRGQETYGEDPYLTGQMGMAVVRGLQGPEGEKYDKLHACAKHYAVHSGPEWNRHSFNAENIDPRDLWETYLPAFKDLVQKAHVKEVMCAYNRFEGEPCCGSNRLLMQILRDEWGYKEIVVSDCWAISDFYNKGAHETDPDKQHASAKAVLSGTDVECGDSYASLPEAVKEGLID
;
A
#
# COMPACT_ATOMS: atom_id res chain seq x y z
N MET A 1 11.37 -8.44 -8.18
CA MET A 1 11.70 -7.11 -7.62
C MET A 1 10.41 -6.31 -7.64
N PRO A 2 9.92 -5.79 -6.51
CA PRO A 2 8.64 -5.08 -6.49
C PRO A 2 8.77 -3.79 -7.31
N SER A 3 7.75 -3.44 -8.08
CA SER A 3 7.72 -2.17 -8.80
C SER A 3 7.38 -1.05 -7.81
N ASN A 4 8.39 -0.31 -7.35
CA ASN A 4 8.16 0.95 -6.66
C ASN A 4 7.65 1.97 -7.71
N ILE A 5 6.35 2.20 -7.71
CA ILE A 5 5.64 3.04 -8.68
C ILE A 5 5.15 4.35 -8.04
N ASN A 6 5.73 4.73 -6.90
CA ASN A 6 5.46 6.04 -6.31
C ASN A 6 6.09 7.15 -7.17
N ILE A 7 5.45 8.32 -7.17
CA ILE A 7 5.92 9.48 -7.94
C ILE A 7 7.08 10.16 -7.22
N PHE A 8 8.19 10.38 -7.94
CA PHE A 8 9.37 11.06 -7.41
C PHE A 8 9.23 12.58 -7.47
N ARG A 9 8.35 13.14 -6.61
CA ARG A 9 8.02 14.57 -6.60
C ARG A 9 9.06 15.45 -5.90
N ASP A 10 9.73 14.92 -4.88
CA ASP A 10 10.76 15.66 -4.12
C ASP A 10 12.12 15.01 -4.35
N PRO A 11 13.08 15.66 -5.03
CA PRO A 11 14.38 15.08 -5.36
C PRO A 11 15.24 14.74 -4.13
N ARG A 12 14.87 15.21 -2.94
CA ARG A 12 15.56 14.89 -1.68
C ARG A 12 15.11 13.55 -1.09
N TRP A 13 14.05 12.95 -1.64
CA TRP A 13 13.56 11.67 -1.17
C TRP A 13 14.57 10.56 -1.47
N GLY A 14 15.16 9.98 -0.42
CA GLY A 14 16.25 9.00 -0.53
C GLY A 14 15.90 7.71 -1.28
N ARG A 15 14.61 7.44 -1.50
CA ARG A 15 14.11 6.28 -2.26
C ARG A 15 13.62 6.62 -3.66
N GLY A 16 13.77 7.87 -4.10
CA GLY A 16 13.40 8.27 -5.46
C GLY A 16 14.12 7.49 -6.57
N GLN A 17 15.34 7.02 -6.29
CA GLN A 17 16.12 6.15 -7.18
C GLN A 17 15.46 4.78 -7.46
N GLU A 18 14.48 4.37 -6.64
CA GLU A 18 13.75 3.12 -6.83
C GLU A 18 12.58 3.26 -7.83
N THR A 19 12.21 4.49 -8.19
CA THR A 19 11.03 4.81 -8.99
C THR A 19 11.36 4.99 -10.47
N TYR A 20 10.33 5.22 -11.29
CA TYR A 20 10.46 5.57 -12.70
C TYR A 20 10.45 7.09 -12.97
N GLY A 21 10.58 7.91 -11.92
CA GLY A 21 10.62 9.38 -12.01
C GLY A 21 9.33 10.05 -11.55
N GLU A 22 9.10 11.27 -12.05
CA GLU A 22 8.03 12.15 -11.59
C GLU A 22 6.74 12.10 -12.42
N ASP A 23 6.77 11.44 -13.59
CA ASP A 23 5.64 11.41 -14.52
C ASP A 23 4.70 10.20 -14.26
N PRO A 24 3.41 10.43 -13.95
CA PRO A 24 2.46 9.35 -13.69
C PRO A 24 2.25 8.41 -14.89
N TYR A 25 2.27 8.95 -16.11
CA TYR A 25 2.05 8.15 -17.32
C TYR A 25 3.21 7.17 -17.55
N LEU A 26 4.45 7.67 -17.57
CA LEU A 26 5.66 6.87 -17.71
C LEU A 26 5.74 5.82 -16.60
N THR A 27 5.46 6.21 -15.37
CA THR A 27 5.46 5.31 -14.20
C THR A 27 4.46 4.17 -14.38
N GLY A 28 3.24 4.46 -14.85
CA GLY A 28 2.26 3.45 -15.19
C GLY A 28 2.71 2.51 -16.31
N GLN A 29 3.26 3.04 -17.40
CA GLN A 29 3.76 2.22 -18.52
C GLN A 29 4.88 1.28 -18.09
N MET A 30 5.87 1.80 -17.36
CA MET A 30 7.01 1.02 -16.87
C MET A 30 6.58 -0.02 -15.84
N GLY A 31 5.70 0.35 -14.90
CA GLY A 31 5.17 -0.57 -13.91
C GLY A 31 4.38 -1.72 -14.54
N MET A 32 3.51 -1.45 -15.52
CA MET A 32 2.79 -2.52 -16.24
C MET A 32 3.75 -3.46 -16.99
N ALA A 33 4.80 -2.94 -17.60
CA ALA A 33 5.81 -3.76 -18.27
C ALA A 33 6.54 -4.67 -17.27
N VAL A 34 6.87 -4.18 -16.07
CA VAL A 34 7.47 -4.99 -15.00
C VAL A 34 6.52 -6.06 -14.49
N VAL A 35 5.25 -5.73 -14.24
CA VAL A 35 4.23 -6.70 -13.80
C VAL A 35 4.14 -7.85 -14.79
N ARG A 36 3.96 -7.56 -16.09
CA ARG A 36 3.90 -8.59 -17.14
C ARG A 36 5.20 -9.39 -17.28
N GLY A 37 6.35 -8.74 -17.09
CA GLY A 37 7.64 -9.42 -17.11
C GLY A 37 7.81 -10.43 -15.97
N LEU A 38 7.35 -10.07 -14.76
CA LEU A 38 7.45 -10.91 -13.56
C LEU A 38 6.38 -12.00 -13.51
N GLN A 39 5.12 -11.64 -13.76
CA GLN A 39 3.99 -12.59 -13.76
C GLN A 39 3.99 -13.51 -14.97
N GLY A 40 4.60 -13.08 -16.07
CA GLY A 40 4.55 -13.81 -17.33
C GLY A 40 3.37 -13.38 -18.21
N PRO A 41 3.21 -14.01 -19.37
CA PRO A 41 2.17 -13.66 -20.33
C PRO A 41 0.77 -13.84 -19.76
N GLU A 42 -0.12 -12.92 -20.08
CA GLU A 42 -1.54 -13.03 -19.75
C GLU A 42 -2.15 -14.28 -20.42
N GLY A 43 -3.02 -14.98 -19.69
CA GLY A 43 -3.72 -16.18 -20.19
C GLY A 43 -2.95 -17.50 -20.01
N GLU A 44 -1.71 -17.46 -19.52
CA GLU A 44 -1.00 -18.67 -19.11
C GLU A 44 -1.66 -19.33 -17.89
N LYS A 45 -1.53 -20.65 -17.79
CA LYS A 45 -2.13 -21.42 -16.69
C LYS A 45 -1.58 -21.02 -15.32
N TYR A 46 -0.32 -20.59 -15.27
CA TYR A 46 0.39 -20.28 -14.03
C TYR A 46 1.15 -18.96 -14.19
N ASP A 47 1.08 -18.12 -13.16
CA ASP A 47 2.00 -17.00 -13.02
C ASP A 47 3.42 -17.51 -12.75
N LYS A 48 4.42 -16.86 -13.34
CA LYS A 48 5.84 -17.13 -13.05
C LYS A 48 6.23 -16.65 -11.66
N LEU A 49 5.71 -15.50 -11.25
CA LEU A 49 5.90 -14.86 -9.96
C LEU A 49 4.80 -13.82 -9.75
N HIS A 50 4.26 -13.68 -8.54
CA HIS A 50 3.37 -12.57 -8.23
C HIS A 50 4.15 -11.25 -8.14
N ALA A 51 3.81 -10.28 -8.98
CA ALA A 51 4.36 -8.94 -8.86
C ALA A 51 3.65 -8.18 -7.74
N CYS A 52 4.40 -7.37 -7.01
CA CYS A 52 3.90 -6.55 -5.91
C CYS A 52 4.07 -5.07 -6.25
N ALA A 53 2.95 -4.36 -6.43
CA ALA A 53 2.91 -2.92 -6.64
C ALA A 53 3.05 -2.19 -5.31
N LYS A 54 3.99 -1.25 -5.21
CA LYS A 54 4.25 -0.56 -3.95
C LYS A 54 4.68 0.90 -4.13
N HIS A 55 4.51 1.76 -3.13
CA HIS A 55 3.83 1.56 -1.83
C HIS A 55 2.49 2.32 -1.86
N TYR A 56 1.39 1.61 -1.61
CA TYR A 56 0.02 2.10 -1.78
C TYR A 56 -0.48 2.78 -0.49
N ALA A 57 -0.68 4.09 -0.44
CA ALA A 57 -0.45 5.07 -1.49
C ALA A 57 0.21 6.33 -0.93
N VAL A 58 0.49 7.29 -1.82
CA VAL A 58 0.98 8.62 -1.44
C VAL A 58 2.34 8.57 -0.71
N HIS A 59 3.13 7.53 -0.95
CA HIS A 59 4.44 7.34 -0.35
C HIS A 59 5.55 7.96 -1.22
N SER A 60 5.68 9.28 -1.18
CA SER A 60 6.65 10.04 -2.00
C SER A 60 7.62 10.89 -1.16
N GLY A 61 7.90 10.44 0.07
CA GLY A 61 8.69 11.15 1.06
C GLY A 61 7.85 12.04 2.01
N PRO A 62 8.48 12.62 3.04
CA PRO A 62 9.91 12.55 3.36
C PRO A 62 10.33 11.18 3.92
N GLU A 63 11.61 10.81 3.72
CA GLU A 63 12.10 9.50 4.16
C GLU A 63 12.25 9.38 5.68
N TRP A 64 12.74 10.44 6.32
CA TRP A 64 13.18 10.43 7.73
C TRP A 64 12.03 10.26 8.73
N ASN A 65 10.79 10.56 8.34
CA ASN A 65 9.59 10.43 9.18
C ASN A 65 8.52 9.51 8.56
N ARG A 66 8.88 8.64 7.62
CA ARG A 66 7.92 7.77 6.91
C ARG A 66 6.99 6.94 7.82
N HIS A 67 7.45 6.61 9.04
CA HIS A 67 6.74 5.82 10.06
C HIS A 67 5.76 6.64 10.93
N SER A 68 5.75 7.96 10.83
CA SER A 68 4.84 8.85 11.57
C SER A 68 4.19 9.93 10.71
N PHE A 69 4.65 10.06 9.45
CA PHE A 69 4.18 11.04 8.50
C PHE A 69 2.69 10.86 8.18
N ASN A 70 1.97 11.97 8.17
CA ASN A 70 0.59 12.05 7.74
C ASN A 70 0.52 12.93 6.48
N ALA A 71 0.18 12.32 5.35
CA ALA A 71 -0.08 13.04 4.13
C ALA A 71 -1.49 13.64 4.22
N GLU A 72 -1.57 14.97 4.36
CA GLU A 72 -2.82 15.71 4.56
C GLU A 72 -2.94 16.85 3.56
N ASN A 73 -4.18 17.23 3.25
CA ASN A 73 -4.50 18.35 2.37
C ASN A 73 -3.99 18.16 0.93
N ILE A 74 -3.97 16.91 0.46
CA ILE A 74 -3.70 16.63 -0.95
C ILE A 74 -4.95 16.95 -1.75
N ASP A 75 -4.81 17.80 -2.77
CA ASP A 75 -5.92 18.11 -3.66
C ASP A 75 -6.49 16.81 -4.25
N PRO A 76 -7.82 16.61 -4.26
CA PRO A 76 -8.43 15.45 -4.89
C PRO A 76 -7.92 15.22 -6.31
N ARG A 77 -7.66 16.27 -7.09
CA ARG A 77 -7.04 16.18 -8.40
C ARG A 77 -5.66 15.54 -8.33
N ASP A 78 -4.79 15.97 -7.43
CA ASP A 78 -3.44 15.40 -7.28
C ASP A 78 -3.50 13.92 -6.89
N LEU A 79 -4.43 13.56 -6.00
CA LEU A 79 -4.64 12.16 -5.64
C LEU A 79 -4.99 11.32 -6.88
N TRP A 80 -5.99 11.75 -7.66
CA TRP A 80 -6.54 10.99 -8.78
C TRP A 80 -5.74 11.08 -10.08
N GLU A 81 -5.01 12.17 -10.31
CA GLU A 81 -4.26 12.43 -11.55
C GLU A 81 -2.74 12.23 -11.37
N THR A 82 -2.22 12.18 -10.14
CA THR A 82 -0.78 12.00 -9.88
C THR A 82 -0.46 10.73 -9.09
N TYR A 83 -1.02 10.55 -7.88
CA TYR A 83 -0.57 9.48 -6.97
C TYR A 83 -1.16 8.09 -7.27
N LEU A 84 -2.43 8.04 -7.70
CA LEU A 84 -3.16 6.79 -7.92
C LEU A 84 -3.10 6.21 -9.35
N PRO A 85 -2.91 6.98 -10.44
CA PRO A 85 -3.00 6.44 -11.80
C PRO A 85 -2.14 5.22 -12.08
N ALA A 86 -0.89 5.21 -11.63
CA ALA A 86 0.01 4.08 -11.86
C ALA A 86 -0.50 2.80 -11.16
N PHE A 87 -0.96 2.90 -9.91
CA PHE A 87 -1.55 1.75 -9.21
C PHE A 87 -2.82 1.26 -9.91
N LYS A 88 -3.69 2.18 -10.34
CA LYS A 88 -4.91 1.84 -11.09
C LYS A 88 -4.60 1.08 -12.37
N ASP A 89 -3.60 1.52 -13.13
CA ASP A 89 -3.16 0.84 -14.34
C ASP A 89 -2.62 -0.56 -14.06
N LEU A 90 -1.80 -0.71 -13.01
CA LEU A 90 -1.28 -2.03 -12.63
C LEU A 90 -2.39 -2.98 -12.19
N VAL A 91 -3.42 -2.50 -11.49
CA VAL A 91 -4.59 -3.28 -11.06
C VAL A 91 -5.49 -3.64 -12.23
N GLN A 92 -5.94 -2.66 -13.00
CA GLN A 92 -7.01 -2.85 -13.99
C GLN A 92 -6.50 -3.35 -15.35
N LYS A 93 -5.25 -3.05 -15.72
CA LYS A 93 -4.71 -3.33 -17.06
C LYS A 93 -3.59 -4.37 -17.07
N ALA A 94 -2.79 -4.47 -16.01
CA ALA A 94 -1.72 -5.47 -15.90
C ALA A 94 -2.04 -6.60 -14.92
N HIS A 95 -3.17 -6.52 -14.22
CA HIS A 95 -3.64 -7.55 -13.28
C HIS A 95 -2.58 -7.96 -12.26
N VAL A 96 -1.96 -6.96 -11.61
CA VAL A 96 -0.95 -7.19 -10.57
C VAL A 96 -1.51 -8.08 -9.46
N LYS A 97 -0.70 -9.03 -8.97
CA LYS A 97 -1.15 -10.03 -7.98
C LYS A 97 -1.01 -9.59 -6.53
N GLU A 98 -0.15 -8.63 -6.25
CA GLU A 98 0.03 -8.10 -4.89
C GLU A 98 0.07 -6.58 -4.89
N VAL A 99 -0.51 -5.96 -3.86
CA VAL A 99 -0.39 -4.53 -3.57
C VAL A 99 0.14 -4.36 -2.16
N MET A 100 1.26 -3.66 -2.01
CA MET A 100 1.82 -3.37 -0.69
C MET A 100 1.34 -2.02 -0.18
N CYS A 101 0.64 -1.99 0.94
CA CYS A 101 0.20 -0.74 1.56
C CYS A 101 1.37 -0.01 2.26
N ALA A 102 1.34 1.32 2.27
CA ALA A 102 2.45 2.16 2.70
C ALA A 102 2.51 2.38 4.22
N TYR A 103 3.67 2.83 4.70
CA TYR A 103 3.89 3.22 6.09
C TYR A 103 3.06 4.43 6.53
N ASN A 104 3.00 5.47 5.70
CA ASN A 104 2.45 6.77 6.10
C ASN A 104 0.94 6.70 6.35
N ARG A 105 0.42 7.71 7.06
CA ARG A 105 -1.00 8.01 7.05
C ARG A 105 -1.38 8.82 5.82
N PHE A 106 -2.66 8.73 5.46
CA PHE A 106 -3.33 9.61 4.51
C PHE A 106 -4.62 10.12 5.14
N GLU A 107 -4.75 11.44 5.26
CA GLU A 107 -5.91 12.10 5.89
C GLU A 107 -6.23 11.54 7.30
N GLY A 108 -5.18 11.24 8.08
CA GLY A 108 -5.29 10.76 9.46
C GLY A 108 -5.38 9.24 9.64
N GLU A 109 -5.64 8.48 8.58
CA GLU A 109 -5.68 7.01 8.64
C GLU A 109 -4.38 6.36 8.15
N PRO A 110 -3.82 5.35 8.84
CA PRO A 110 -2.69 4.58 8.32
C PRO A 110 -3.05 3.91 6.99
N CYS A 111 -2.18 3.98 5.97
CA CYS A 111 -2.51 3.42 4.65
C CYS A 111 -2.88 1.93 4.70
N CYS A 112 -2.20 1.14 5.54
CA CYS A 112 -2.51 -0.28 5.75
C CYS A 112 -3.78 -0.55 6.58
N GLY A 113 -4.41 0.48 7.13
CA GLY A 113 -5.63 0.39 7.92
C GLY A 113 -6.74 1.27 7.37
N SER A 114 -6.60 1.82 6.15
CA SER A 114 -7.51 2.80 5.59
C SER A 114 -8.59 2.15 4.73
N ASN A 115 -9.85 2.26 5.18
CA ASN A 115 -11.00 1.83 4.41
C ASN A 115 -11.16 2.63 3.11
N ARG A 116 -10.75 3.90 3.09
CA ARG A 116 -10.80 4.74 1.90
C ARG A 116 -9.87 4.20 0.81
N LEU A 117 -8.62 3.91 1.15
CA LEU A 117 -7.64 3.45 0.17
C LEU A 117 -7.89 1.98 -0.21
N LEU A 118 -7.95 1.09 0.76
CA LEU A 118 -7.94 -0.36 0.51
C LEU A 118 -9.32 -0.92 0.13
N MET A 119 -10.38 -0.50 0.82
CA MET A 119 -11.73 -1.02 0.55
C MET A 119 -12.40 -0.23 -0.57
N GLN A 120 -12.62 1.08 -0.38
CA GLN A 120 -13.38 1.89 -1.33
C GLN A 120 -12.66 2.02 -2.67
N ILE A 121 -11.41 2.49 -2.70
CA ILE A 121 -10.71 2.76 -3.96
C ILE A 121 -10.19 1.46 -4.59
N LEU A 122 -9.37 0.70 -3.86
CA LEU A 122 -8.67 -0.46 -4.42
C LEU A 122 -9.63 -1.63 -4.71
N ARG A 123 -10.46 -2.04 -3.75
CA ARG A 123 -11.36 -3.20 -3.94
C ARG A 123 -12.67 -2.83 -4.63
N ASP A 124 -13.41 -1.83 -4.15
CA ASP A 124 -14.76 -1.54 -4.65
C ASP A 124 -14.71 -0.81 -6.01
N GLU A 125 -13.95 0.28 -6.13
CA GLU A 125 -13.90 1.07 -7.36
C GLU A 125 -13.03 0.42 -8.45
N TRP A 126 -11.86 -0.11 -8.10
CA TRP A 126 -10.95 -0.70 -9.10
C TRP A 126 -11.16 -2.19 -9.31
N GLY A 127 -11.90 -2.87 -8.42
CA GLY A 127 -12.21 -4.29 -8.54
C GLY A 127 -11.05 -5.22 -8.18
N TYR A 128 -10.11 -4.78 -7.33
CA TYR A 128 -8.97 -5.60 -6.92
C TYR A 128 -9.40 -6.78 -6.03
N LYS A 129 -8.99 -7.99 -6.37
CA LYS A 129 -9.42 -9.24 -5.72
C LYS A 129 -8.27 -10.09 -5.19
N GLU A 130 -7.05 -9.62 -5.39
CA GLU A 130 -5.84 -10.36 -5.03
C GLU A 130 -5.37 -9.90 -3.64
N ILE A 131 -4.07 -10.04 -3.35
CA ILE A 131 -3.51 -9.95 -2.01
C ILE A 131 -2.98 -8.54 -1.70
N VAL A 132 -3.40 -7.98 -0.57
CA VAL A 132 -2.77 -6.80 0.03
C VAL A 132 -1.78 -7.23 1.11
N VAL A 133 -0.55 -6.75 1.02
CA VAL A 133 0.51 -7.01 2.02
C VAL A 133 0.92 -5.71 2.71
N SER A 134 1.21 -5.75 4.01
CA SER A 134 1.76 -4.59 4.70
C SER A 134 3.21 -4.33 4.27
N ASP A 135 3.61 -3.06 4.23
CA ASP A 135 5.04 -2.78 4.34
C ASP A 135 5.56 -3.24 5.71
N CYS A 136 6.86 -3.46 5.79
CA CYS A 136 7.47 -4.18 6.90
C CYS A 136 7.42 -3.38 8.20
N TRP A 137 6.63 -3.87 9.16
CA TRP A 137 6.29 -3.22 10.43
C TRP A 137 5.28 -2.07 10.34
N ALA A 138 4.63 -1.86 9.19
CA ALA A 138 3.65 -0.78 9.01
C ALA A 138 2.44 -0.90 9.98
N ILE A 139 2.02 -2.12 10.34
CA ILE A 139 0.94 -2.31 11.32
C ILE A 139 1.41 -1.93 12.73
N SER A 140 2.69 -2.15 13.05
CA SER A 140 3.24 -1.75 14.35
C SER A 140 3.28 -0.24 14.53
N ASP A 141 3.41 0.52 13.43
CA ASP A 141 3.38 1.98 13.46
C ASP A 141 2.02 2.51 13.96
N PHE A 142 0.94 1.72 13.91
CA PHE A 142 -0.38 2.17 14.36
C PHE A 142 -0.42 2.41 15.87
N TYR A 143 0.35 1.64 16.66
CA TYR A 143 0.30 1.65 18.13
C TYR A 143 1.65 1.99 18.79
N ASN A 144 2.76 1.92 18.06
CA ASN A 144 4.06 2.23 18.63
C ASN A 144 4.19 3.72 18.97
N LYS A 145 4.73 3.99 20.16
CA LYS A 145 5.01 5.36 20.61
C LYS A 145 5.99 6.07 19.67
N GLY A 146 5.66 7.28 19.25
CA GLY A 146 6.45 8.08 18.31
C GLY A 146 6.24 7.72 16.83
N ALA A 147 5.36 6.76 16.53
CA ALA A 147 4.89 6.45 15.18
C ALA A 147 3.55 7.15 14.92
N HIS A 148 2.49 6.43 14.53
CA HIS A 148 1.17 7.02 14.26
C HIS A 148 0.29 7.15 15.49
N GLU A 149 0.41 6.22 16.44
CA GLU A 149 -0.38 6.18 17.70
C GLU A 149 -1.89 6.33 17.45
N THR A 150 -2.39 5.75 16.36
CA THR A 150 -3.81 5.78 15.96
C THR A 150 -4.64 4.71 16.66
N ASP A 151 -4.00 3.67 17.17
CA ASP A 151 -4.64 2.51 17.77
C ASP A 151 -3.98 2.22 19.13
N PRO A 152 -4.75 1.78 20.14
CA PRO A 152 -4.26 1.72 21.51
C PRO A 152 -3.21 0.63 21.76
N ASP A 153 -3.28 -0.46 21.00
CA ASP A 153 -2.40 -1.61 21.16
C ASP A 153 -2.31 -2.47 19.88
N LYS A 154 -1.52 -3.54 19.99
CA LYS A 154 -1.20 -4.50 18.92
C LYS A 154 -2.45 -5.23 18.42
N GLN A 155 -3.38 -5.61 19.30
CA GLN A 155 -4.61 -6.32 18.95
C GLN A 155 -5.55 -5.43 18.14
N HIS A 156 -5.78 -4.20 18.59
CA HIS A 156 -6.64 -3.24 17.88
C HIS A 156 -6.07 -2.89 16.51
N ALA A 157 -4.75 -2.64 16.42
CA ALA A 157 -4.09 -2.37 15.16
C ALA A 157 -4.19 -3.54 14.16
N SER A 158 -3.97 -4.77 14.64
CA SER A 158 -4.06 -5.97 13.82
C SER A 158 -5.48 -6.23 13.32
N ALA A 159 -6.47 -6.12 14.22
CA ALA A 159 -7.89 -6.26 13.85
C ALA A 159 -8.30 -5.23 12.80
N LYS A 160 -7.97 -3.96 13.02
CA LYS A 160 -8.25 -2.88 12.07
C LYS A 160 -7.60 -3.11 10.70
N ALA A 161 -6.34 -3.53 10.68
CA ALA A 161 -5.64 -3.78 9.42
C ALA A 161 -6.30 -4.89 8.60
N VAL A 162 -6.70 -6.00 9.24
CA VAL A 162 -7.41 -7.10 8.57
C VAL A 162 -8.80 -6.64 8.09
N LEU A 163 -9.58 -5.98 8.96
CA LEU A 163 -10.91 -5.49 8.62
C LEU A 163 -10.90 -4.44 7.49
N SER A 164 -9.85 -3.62 7.42
CA SER A 164 -9.64 -2.64 6.35
C SER A 164 -9.00 -3.25 5.09
N GLY A 165 -8.76 -4.56 5.04
CA GLY A 165 -8.39 -5.28 3.83
C GLY A 165 -6.91 -5.54 3.61
N THR A 166 -6.05 -5.42 4.63
CA THR A 166 -4.66 -5.89 4.60
C THR A 166 -4.61 -7.38 4.94
N ASP A 167 -4.36 -8.21 3.94
CA ASP A 167 -4.48 -9.68 4.04
C ASP A 167 -3.27 -10.32 4.72
N VAL A 168 -2.07 -9.82 4.42
CA VAL A 168 -0.79 -10.37 4.90
C VAL A 168 0.04 -9.28 5.55
N GLU A 169 0.68 -9.61 6.66
CA GLU A 169 1.63 -8.71 7.31
C GLU A 169 3.08 -9.06 6.97
N CYS A 170 3.88 -8.06 6.61
CA CYS A 170 5.33 -8.12 6.81
C CYS A 170 5.64 -7.62 8.23
N GLY A 171 5.75 -8.50 9.22
CA GLY A 171 5.95 -8.10 10.61
C GLY A 171 5.58 -9.20 11.60
N ASP A 172 5.22 -8.80 12.82
CA ASP A 172 4.75 -9.71 13.86
C ASP A 172 3.44 -9.26 14.57
N SER A 173 2.81 -8.18 14.12
CA SER A 173 1.54 -7.65 14.66
C SER A 173 0.44 -8.69 14.62
N TYR A 174 0.29 -9.38 13.50
CA TYR A 174 -0.77 -10.36 13.25
C TYR A 174 -0.63 -11.60 14.12
N ALA A 175 0.51 -11.81 14.80
CA ALA A 175 0.61 -12.82 15.85
C ALA A 175 -0.36 -12.56 17.02
N SER A 176 -0.92 -11.35 17.13
CA SER A 176 -1.94 -10.96 18.13
C SER A 176 -3.39 -11.16 17.67
N LEU A 177 -3.63 -11.59 16.42
CA LEU A 177 -4.99 -11.85 15.92
C LEU A 177 -5.77 -12.89 16.74
N PRO A 178 -5.18 -14.00 17.24
CA PRO A 178 -5.90 -14.92 18.11
C PRO A 178 -6.44 -14.26 19.38
N GLU A 179 -5.71 -13.30 19.95
CA GLU A 179 -6.15 -12.50 21.09
C GLU A 179 -7.24 -11.50 20.68
N ALA A 180 -7.08 -10.83 19.54
CA ALA A 180 -8.08 -9.92 19.00
C ALA A 180 -9.44 -10.61 18.77
N VAL A 181 -9.45 -11.86 18.30
CA VAL A 181 -10.67 -12.68 18.16
C VAL A 181 -11.28 -13.01 19.53
N LYS A 182 -10.47 -13.38 20.53
CA LYS A 182 -10.96 -13.65 21.90
C LYS A 182 -11.58 -12.41 22.55
N GLU A 183 -11.05 -11.23 22.24
CA GLU A 183 -11.54 -9.93 22.72
C GLU A 183 -12.74 -9.40 21.93
N GLY A 184 -13.13 -10.07 20.84
CA GLY A 184 -14.26 -9.67 19.98
C GLY A 184 -13.97 -8.44 19.12
N LEU A 185 -12.70 -8.17 18.82
CA LEU A 185 -12.28 -7.07 17.93
C LEU A 185 -12.41 -7.46 16.45
N ILE A 186 -12.42 -8.76 16.14
CA ILE A 186 -12.56 -9.34 14.81
C ILE A 186 -13.16 -10.75 14.90
N ASP A 187 -13.84 -11.17 13.83
CA ASP A 187 -14.54 -12.46 13.71
C ASP A 187 -13.70 -13.54 12.98
#